data_AF-A0A951U4E5-F1
#
_entry.id   AF-A0A951U4E5-F1
#
_cell.length_a   1.000
_cell.length_b   1.000
_cell.length_c   1.000
_cell.angle_alpha   90.00
_cell.angle_beta   90.00
_cell.angle_gamma   90.00
#
_symmetry.space_group_name_H-M   'P 1'
#
loop_
_entity.id
_entity.type
_entity.pdbx_description
1 polymer ?
#
loop_
_entity_poly.entity_id
_entity_poly.type
_entity_poly.pdbx_seq_one_letter_code
_entity_poly.pdbx_strand_id
1 'polypeptide(L)'
;MAISQRDIKLLWGRAASRCAFPDCRLQLTQDSEATESSFPIGEQAHIVAKEQNGPRGDSPLTSDERDSYANLILLCPTHHTIIDRNPEDFPIEKLHSLKTDHELWVQQTLSQTWNLNQQARDLIYTSLIDSAVEYCHLSEWKQWTFRSLEPIPRWSYNLPQDFLSFRRKVFSTDFPGTLTELEKAVRTLSILLHKAARVFQKHCQIKEDSNGNLYYEGVRFYKIPEWDAEKYNRLSEEFNIWVEECHQLVIDATKAANWFREVVRRDINPMFFAADGKFVATYPWSGDMGLSHQYLLPEYTQDEKSSLPDSLPEDE
;
A
#
# COMPACT_ATOMS: atom_id res chain seq x y z
N MET A 1 29.09 -33.25 28.78
CA MET A 1 28.24 -32.59 29.79
C MET A 1 26.78 -32.84 29.38
N ALA A 2 25.80 -32.01 29.76
CA ALA A 2 24.48 -32.01 29.13
C ALA A 2 24.40 -30.84 28.15
N ILE A 3 23.62 -30.96 27.07
CA ILE A 3 23.42 -29.88 26.09
C ILE A 3 22.84 -28.67 26.81
N SER A 4 23.39 -27.48 26.53
CA SER A 4 22.96 -26.26 27.20
C SER A 4 21.53 -25.85 26.78
N GLN A 5 20.80 -25.16 27.66
CA GLN A 5 19.49 -24.60 27.33
C GLN A 5 19.54 -23.62 26.14
N ARG A 6 20.66 -22.92 25.97
CA ARG A 6 20.88 -22.03 24.82
C ARG A 6 20.92 -22.82 23.53
N ASP A 7 21.70 -23.91 23.48
CA ASP A 7 21.86 -24.73 22.28
C ASP A 7 20.58 -25.49 21.93
N ILE A 8 19.84 -25.98 22.94
CA ILE A 8 18.52 -26.58 22.76
C ILE A 8 17.57 -25.58 22.10
N LYS A 9 17.47 -24.35 22.62
CA LYS A 9 16.59 -23.31 22.05
C LYS A 9 16.98 -22.96 20.62
N LEU A 10 18.27 -22.83 20.34
CA LEU A 10 18.76 -22.56 18.97
C LEU A 10 18.39 -23.70 18.02
N LEU A 11 18.61 -24.95 18.43
CA LEU A 11 18.31 -26.12 17.61
C LEU A 11 16.82 -26.23 17.29
N TRP A 12 15.98 -26.24 18.32
CA TRP A 12 14.54 -26.38 18.15
C TRP A 12 13.91 -25.20 17.42
N GLY A 13 14.36 -23.97 17.71
CA GLY A 13 13.87 -22.76 17.06
C GLY A 13 14.22 -22.72 15.56
N ARG A 14 15.45 -23.05 15.18
CA ARG A 14 15.89 -23.02 13.77
C ARG A 14 15.35 -24.19 12.95
N ALA A 15 15.12 -25.34 13.58
CA ALA A 15 14.46 -26.48 12.95
C ALA A 15 12.92 -26.35 12.90
N ALA A 16 12.34 -25.27 13.45
CA ALA A 16 10.90 -25.06 13.57
C ALA A 16 10.16 -26.30 14.14
N SER A 17 10.76 -26.96 15.13
CA SER A 17 10.24 -28.21 15.72
C SER A 17 9.92 -29.31 14.70
N ARG A 18 10.68 -29.41 13.61
CA ARG A 18 10.48 -30.43 12.56
C ARG A 18 11.72 -31.29 12.35
N CYS A 19 11.49 -32.51 11.87
CA CYS A 19 12.58 -33.41 11.50
C CYS A 19 13.41 -32.81 10.35
N ALA A 20 14.74 -32.79 10.53
CA ALA A 20 15.66 -32.25 9.55
C ALA A 20 15.82 -33.11 8.29
N PHE A 21 15.28 -34.33 8.27
CA PHE A 21 15.30 -35.18 7.08
C PHE A 21 14.39 -34.59 5.96
N PRO A 22 14.87 -34.45 4.71
CA PRO A 22 14.16 -33.74 3.62
C PRO A 22 12.75 -34.24 3.35
N ASP A 23 12.57 -35.56 3.27
CA ASP A 23 11.30 -36.20 2.94
C ASP A 23 10.42 -36.48 4.17
N CYS A 24 10.84 -36.07 5.36
CA CYS A 24 10.13 -36.33 6.60
C CYS A 24 9.38 -35.10 7.10
N ARG A 25 10.11 -34.05 7.52
CA ARG A 25 9.57 -32.79 8.08
C ARG A 25 8.49 -32.96 9.17
N LEU A 26 8.41 -34.14 9.79
CA LEU A 26 7.42 -34.49 10.80
C LEU A 26 7.50 -33.49 11.95
N GLN A 27 6.35 -33.04 12.46
CA GLN A 27 6.29 -32.20 13.64
C GLN A 27 6.74 -33.00 14.87
N LEU A 28 7.67 -32.42 15.62
CA LEU A 28 8.36 -33.09 16.72
C LEU A 28 7.90 -32.62 18.10
N THR A 29 6.87 -31.80 18.15
CA THR A 29 6.12 -31.47 19.35
C THR A 29 4.70 -31.96 19.21
N GLN A 30 4.17 -32.60 20.24
CA GLN A 30 2.76 -32.95 20.28
C GLN A 30 1.98 -31.81 20.94
N ASP A 31 1.02 -31.27 20.22
CA ASP A 31 -0.07 -30.50 20.81
C ASP A 31 -1.21 -31.48 21.07
N SER A 32 -1.45 -31.82 22.33
CA SER A 32 -2.56 -32.69 22.70
C SER A 32 -3.86 -31.88 22.71
N GLU A 33 -4.90 -32.35 22.01
CA GLU A 33 -6.28 -31.87 22.22
C GLU A 33 -6.78 -32.18 23.66
N ALA A 34 -6.04 -32.99 24.43
CA ALA A 34 -6.25 -33.25 25.84
C ALA A 34 -5.31 -32.41 26.73
N THR A 35 -5.88 -31.70 27.69
CA THR A 35 -5.28 -30.62 28.50
C THR A 35 -4.13 -30.98 29.45
N GLU A 36 -3.53 -32.19 29.41
CA GLU A 36 -2.61 -32.65 30.48
C GLU A 36 -1.20 -33.12 30.05
N SER A 37 -0.83 -33.18 28.76
CA SER A 37 0.57 -33.50 28.41
C SER A 37 1.00 -33.07 27.00
N SER A 38 1.68 -31.92 26.93
CA SER A 38 2.52 -31.56 25.78
C SER A 38 3.96 -32.01 26.04
N PHE A 39 4.58 -32.69 25.08
CA PHE A 39 5.97 -33.15 25.20
C PHE A 39 6.67 -33.21 23.84
N PRO A 40 8.02 -33.05 23.82
CA PRO A 40 8.80 -33.23 22.62
C PRO A 40 8.89 -34.72 22.26
N ILE A 41 8.65 -35.02 20.98
CA ILE A 41 8.88 -36.34 20.35
C ILE A 41 10.26 -36.35 19.68
N GLY A 42 10.79 -35.18 19.31
CA GLY A 42 12.06 -35.02 18.63
C GLY A 42 13.29 -35.26 19.50
N GLU A 43 14.35 -35.76 18.87
CA GLU A 43 15.63 -36.07 19.50
C GLU A 43 16.72 -35.10 19.01
N GLN A 44 17.55 -34.62 19.95
CA GLN A 44 18.72 -33.80 19.66
C GLN A 44 19.90 -34.71 19.32
N ALA A 45 20.01 -35.10 18.06
CA ALA A 45 21.03 -36.04 17.60
C ALA A 45 22.40 -35.35 17.49
N HIS A 46 23.43 -36.03 17.97
CA HIS A 46 24.83 -35.62 17.79
C HIS A 46 25.31 -36.00 16.39
N ILE A 47 25.83 -35.04 15.63
CA ILE A 47 26.47 -35.28 14.33
C ILE A 47 27.77 -36.06 14.55
N VAL A 48 28.66 -35.56 15.41
CA VAL A 48 29.77 -36.30 16.01
C VAL A 48 29.33 -36.81 17.37
N ALA A 49 29.31 -38.13 17.59
CA ALA A 49 28.80 -38.73 18.83
C ALA A 49 29.45 -38.14 20.09
N LYS A 50 28.72 -38.18 21.19
CA LYS A 50 29.22 -37.69 22.49
C LYS A 50 30.44 -38.47 22.99
N GLU A 51 30.47 -39.77 22.76
CA GLU A 51 31.55 -40.66 23.17
C GLU A 51 32.46 -41.00 21.98
N GLN A 52 33.74 -41.22 22.24
CA GLN A 52 34.74 -41.53 21.20
C GLN A 52 34.42 -42.83 20.45
N ASN A 53 33.86 -43.83 21.15
CA ASN A 53 33.46 -45.11 20.56
C ASN A 53 32.06 -45.07 19.93
N GLY A 54 31.38 -43.92 19.93
CA GLY A 54 30.06 -43.77 19.31
C GLY A 54 30.14 -43.53 17.80
N PRO A 55 28.98 -43.47 17.11
CA PRO A 55 28.91 -43.18 15.68
C PRO A 55 29.65 -41.88 15.33
N ARG A 56 30.62 -41.95 14.41
CA ARG A 56 31.46 -40.80 14.02
C ARG A 56 32.18 -40.14 15.21
N GLY A 57 32.45 -40.91 16.27
CA GLY A 57 33.04 -40.42 17.52
C GLY A 57 34.53 -40.09 17.44
N ASP A 58 35.25 -40.63 16.46
CA ASP A 58 36.66 -40.32 16.18
C ASP A 58 36.78 -38.93 15.55
N SER A 59 36.97 -37.91 16.40
CA SER A 59 36.93 -36.50 16.02
C SER A 59 37.70 -35.65 17.02
N PRO A 60 38.39 -34.58 16.57
CA PRO A 60 39.14 -33.67 17.45
C PRO A 60 38.25 -32.79 18.34
N LEU A 61 36.91 -32.84 18.18
CA LEU A 61 35.99 -32.03 18.99
C LEU A 61 36.10 -32.36 20.48
N THR A 62 36.21 -31.29 21.27
CA THR A 62 36.14 -31.33 22.74
C THR A 62 34.74 -31.74 23.22
N SER A 63 34.61 -32.09 24.51
CA SER A 63 33.29 -32.42 25.07
C SER A 63 32.29 -31.26 24.96
N ASP A 64 32.74 -30.01 25.04
CA ASP A 64 31.86 -28.84 24.96
C ASP A 64 31.40 -28.58 23.54
N GLU A 65 32.30 -28.76 22.56
CA GLU A 65 31.95 -28.63 21.15
C GLU A 65 30.98 -29.73 20.69
N ARG A 66 31.13 -30.95 21.24
CA ARG A 66 30.20 -32.06 20.97
C ARG A 66 28.78 -31.73 21.44
N ASP A 67 28.63 -31.05 22.58
CA ASP A 67 27.33 -30.64 23.13
C ASP A 67 26.81 -29.29 22.56
N SER A 68 27.51 -28.67 21.61
CA SER A 68 27.13 -27.38 21.03
C SER A 68 26.08 -27.49 19.92
N TYR A 69 25.29 -26.44 19.69
CA TYR A 69 24.31 -26.37 18.61
C TYR A 69 24.89 -26.69 17.22
N ALA A 70 26.16 -26.35 16.98
CA ALA A 70 26.82 -26.60 15.71
C ALA A 70 26.93 -28.11 15.38
N ASN A 71 27.10 -28.94 16.41
CA ASN A 71 27.21 -30.40 16.30
C ASN A 71 25.87 -31.14 16.47
N LEU A 72 24.74 -30.43 16.54
CA LEU A 72 23.43 -31.04 16.77
C LEU A 72 22.52 -30.93 15.55
N ILE A 73 21.73 -31.96 15.31
CA ILE A 73 20.66 -31.99 14.31
C ILE A 73 19.37 -32.52 14.95
N LEU A 74 18.22 -31.90 14.62
CA LEU A 74 16.93 -32.30 15.19
C LEU A 74 16.26 -33.34 14.31
N LEU A 75 15.94 -34.52 14.86
CA LEU A 75 15.37 -35.64 14.12
C LEU A 75 14.19 -36.28 14.86
N CYS A 76 13.33 -36.99 14.13
CA CYS A 76 12.40 -37.92 14.77
C CYS A 76 13.14 -39.20 15.21
N PRO A 77 12.60 -39.99 16.15
CA PRO A 77 13.25 -41.20 16.65
C PRO A 77 13.64 -42.20 15.55
N THR A 78 12.81 -42.28 14.49
CA THR A 78 13.10 -43.12 13.32
C THR A 78 14.36 -42.69 12.59
N HIS A 79 14.46 -41.41 12.22
CA HIS A 79 15.62 -40.91 11.46
C HIS A 79 16.87 -40.83 12.32
N HIS A 80 16.74 -40.54 13.63
CA HIS A 80 17.84 -40.64 14.57
C HIS A 80 18.44 -42.06 14.57
N THR A 81 17.59 -43.08 14.69
CA THR A 81 18.03 -44.48 14.64
C THR A 81 18.72 -44.84 13.33
N ILE A 82 18.19 -44.36 12.18
CA ILE A 82 18.76 -44.63 10.86
C ILE A 82 20.19 -44.08 10.75
N ILE A 83 20.43 -42.84 11.16
CA ILE A 83 21.76 -42.21 11.01
C ILE A 83 22.80 -42.81 11.95
N ASP A 84 22.39 -43.28 13.12
CA ASP A 84 23.29 -43.89 14.11
C ASP A 84 23.67 -45.32 13.76
N ARG A 85 22.75 -46.07 13.14
CA ARG A 85 23.01 -47.44 12.69
C ARG A 85 23.79 -47.51 11.39
N ASN A 86 23.81 -46.45 10.59
CA ASN A 86 24.46 -46.40 9.27
C ASN A 86 25.46 -45.23 9.16
N PRO A 87 26.52 -45.17 9.99
CA PRO A 87 27.45 -44.04 9.99
C PRO A 87 28.21 -43.84 8.68
N GLU A 88 28.46 -44.92 7.92
CA GLU A 88 29.13 -44.86 6.62
C GLU A 88 28.29 -44.13 5.56
N ASP A 89 26.96 -44.34 5.56
CA ASP A 89 26.03 -43.68 4.64
C ASP A 89 25.67 -42.26 5.09
N PHE A 90 25.93 -41.93 6.35
CA PHE A 90 25.65 -40.65 6.97
C PHE A 90 26.92 -40.08 7.63
N PRO A 91 27.95 -39.73 6.84
CA PRO A 91 29.15 -39.08 7.35
C PRO A 91 28.85 -37.68 7.87
N ILE A 92 29.79 -37.11 8.62
CA ILE A 92 29.68 -35.81 9.30
C ILE A 92 29.24 -34.70 8.32
N GLU A 93 29.87 -34.65 7.15
CA GLU A 93 29.61 -33.64 6.12
C GLU A 93 28.17 -33.70 5.61
N LYS A 94 27.65 -34.92 5.43
CA LYS A 94 26.28 -35.14 4.97
C LYS A 94 25.27 -34.68 6.03
N LEU A 95 25.51 -34.98 7.30
CA LEU A 95 24.63 -34.54 8.38
C LEU A 95 24.63 -33.01 8.55
N HIS A 96 25.79 -32.36 8.40
CA HIS A 96 25.85 -30.89 8.35
C HIS A 96 25.10 -30.31 7.15
N SER A 97 25.17 -30.94 5.97
CA SER A 97 24.36 -30.55 4.81
C SER A 97 22.87 -30.66 5.13
N LEU A 98 22.42 -31.81 5.65
CA LEU A 98 21.01 -32.02 6.01
C LEU A 98 20.49 -30.97 7.00
N LYS A 99 21.28 -30.65 8.03
CA LYS A 99 20.96 -29.57 8.98
C LYS A 99 20.83 -28.23 8.25
N THR A 100 21.81 -27.87 7.44
CA THR A 100 21.85 -26.58 6.72
C THR A 100 20.68 -26.45 5.75
N ASP A 101 20.43 -27.48 4.95
CA ASP A 101 19.35 -27.52 3.97
C ASP A 101 17.98 -27.44 4.66
N HIS A 102 17.82 -28.09 5.81
CA HIS A 102 16.61 -27.98 6.62
C HIS A 102 16.39 -26.58 7.16
N GLU A 103 17.40 -25.98 7.80
CA GLU A 103 17.27 -24.64 8.39
C GLU A 103 17.04 -23.58 7.30
N LEU A 104 17.66 -23.73 6.12
CA LEU A 104 17.41 -22.89 4.96
C LEU A 104 15.96 -23.05 4.46
N TRP A 105 15.47 -24.29 4.36
CA TRP A 105 14.06 -24.55 4.03
C TRP A 105 13.10 -23.91 5.04
N VAL A 106 13.38 -23.99 6.35
CA VAL A 106 12.59 -23.32 7.39
C VAL A 106 12.56 -21.81 7.16
N GLN A 107 13.73 -21.20 6.96
CA GLN A 107 13.86 -19.76 6.73
C GLN A 107 13.11 -19.31 5.47
N GLN A 108 13.22 -20.05 4.37
CA GLN A 108 12.52 -19.78 3.11
C GLN A 108 11.00 -19.93 3.28
N THR A 109 10.55 -21.01 3.94
CA THR A 109 9.12 -21.27 4.15
C THR A 109 8.47 -20.18 5.00
N LEU A 110 9.11 -19.79 6.11
CA LEU A 110 8.57 -18.75 7.00
C LEU A 110 8.66 -17.34 6.40
N SER A 111 9.65 -17.06 5.55
CA SER A 111 9.77 -15.76 4.87
C SER A 111 8.75 -15.56 3.73
N GLN A 112 8.30 -16.64 3.07
CA GLN A 112 7.23 -16.57 2.07
C GLN A 112 5.87 -16.14 2.66
N THR A 113 5.55 -16.56 3.88
CA THR A 113 4.30 -16.15 4.58
C THR A 113 4.29 -14.67 4.92
N TRP A 114 5.46 -14.07 5.21
CA TRP A 114 5.60 -12.63 5.42
C TRP A 114 5.36 -11.83 4.13
N ASN A 115 5.71 -12.41 2.97
CA ASN A 115 5.59 -11.78 1.66
C ASN A 115 4.14 -11.73 1.15
N LEU A 116 3.31 -12.75 1.40
CA LEU A 116 1.90 -12.75 0.96
C LEU A 116 1.07 -11.64 1.60
N ASN A 117 1.24 -11.40 2.91
CA ASN A 117 0.55 -10.31 3.59
C ASN A 117 1.03 -8.94 3.10
N GLN A 118 2.33 -8.79 2.82
CA GLN A 118 2.85 -7.55 2.24
C GLN A 118 2.34 -7.34 0.81
N GLN A 119 2.41 -8.38 -0.04
CA GLN A 119 1.89 -8.34 -1.42
C GLN A 119 0.40 -8.01 -1.47
N ALA A 120 -0.41 -8.60 -0.59
CA ALA A 120 -1.84 -8.31 -0.51
C ALA A 120 -2.10 -6.83 -0.17
N ARG A 121 -1.31 -6.23 0.72
CA ARG A 121 -1.39 -4.80 1.06
C ARG A 121 -0.94 -3.92 -0.11
N ASP A 122 0.16 -4.27 -0.76
CA ASP A 122 0.70 -3.53 -1.90
C ASP A 122 -0.27 -3.54 -3.10
N LEU A 123 -1.01 -4.65 -3.30
CA LEU A 123 -2.09 -4.74 -4.30
C LEU A 123 -3.24 -3.79 -4.01
N ILE A 124 -3.63 -3.61 -2.73
CA ILE A 124 -4.68 -2.65 -2.35
C ILE A 124 -4.24 -1.22 -2.72
N TYR A 125 -3.02 -0.82 -2.35
CA TYR A 125 -2.53 0.52 -2.70
C TYR A 125 -2.37 0.72 -4.20
N THR A 126 -1.86 -0.28 -4.93
CA THR A 126 -1.73 -0.22 -6.40
C THR A 126 -3.10 -0.05 -7.05
N SER A 127 -4.09 -0.84 -6.65
CA SER A 127 -5.48 -0.74 -7.14
C SER A 127 -6.13 0.62 -6.84
N LEU A 128 -5.81 1.23 -5.70
CA LEU A 128 -6.26 2.59 -5.36
C LEU A 128 -5.59 3.64 -6.24
N ILE A 129 -4.28 3.50 -6.50
CA ILE A 129 -3.52 4.42 -7.35
C ILE A 129 -4.04 4.37 -8.78
N ASP A 130 -4.22 3.17 -9.33
CA ASP A 130 -4.74 2.99 -10.69
C ASP A 130 -6.13 3.61 -10.82
N SER A 131 -7.01 3.40 -9.84
CA SER A 131 -8.32 4.07 -9.82
C SER A 131 -8.25 5.58 -9.61
N ALA A 132 -7.26 6.10 -8.89
CA ALA A 132 -7.06 7.54 -8.82
C ALA A 132 -6.65 8.08 -10.20
N VAL A 133 -5.73 7.42 -10.91
CA VAL A 133 -5.32 7.80 -12.27
C VAL A 133 -6.49 7.83 -13.23
N GLU A 134 -7.30 6.77 -13.23
CA GLU A 134 -8.45 6.59 -14.10
C GLU A 134 -9.59 7.57 -13.76
N TYR A 135 -10.15 7.48 -12.55
CA TYR A 135 -11.35 8.25 -12.22
C TYR A 135 -11.09 9.73 -11.94
N CYS A 136 -9.88 10.12 -11.54
CA CYS A 136 -9.53 11.52 -11.35
C CYS A 136 -8.97 12.15 -12.64
N HIS A 137 -8.87 11.37 -13.73
CA HIS A 137 -8.32 11.81 -15.02
C HIS A 137 -6.95 12.48 -14.86
N LEU A 138 -6.04 11.87 -14.08
CA LEU A 138 -4.74 12.48 -13.74
C LEU A 138 -3.88 12.73 -14.98
N SER A 139 -3.97 11.86 -15.99
CA SER A 139 -3.27 12.01 -17.28
C SER A 139 -3.75 13.22 -18.09
N GLU A 140 -4.99 13.65 -17.86
CA GLU A 140 -5.62 14.77 -18.57
C GLU A 140 -5.83 15.99 -17.65
N TRP A 141 -5.16 16.01 -16.48
CA TRP A 141 -5.41 16.98 -15.42
C TRP A 141 -5.45 18.42 -15.92
N LYS A 142 -4.43 18.82 -16.69
CA LYS A 142 -4.32 20.16 -17.25
C LYS A 142 -5.49 20.51 -18.18
N GLN A 143 -6.00 19.54 -18.95
CA GLN A 143 -7.03 19.78 -19.94
C GLN A 143 -8.38 20.05 -19.29
N TRP A 144 -8.79 19.21 -18.33
CA TRP A 144 -10.09 19.37 -17.68
C TRP A 144 -10.09 20.51 -16.65
N THR A 145 -8.99 20.71 -15.91
CA THR A 145 -8.90 21.82 -14.95
C THR A 145 -8.90 23.18 -15.65
N PHE A 146 -8.25 23.30 -16.81
CA PHE A 146 -8.28 24.53 -17.60
C PHE A 146 -9.72 24.94 -17.94
N ARG A 147 -10.53 24.01 -18.44
CA ARG A 147 -11.96 24.27 -18.76
C ARG A 147 -12.80 24.54 -17.52
N SER A 148 -12.44 23.93 -16.40
CA SER A 148 -13.13 24.12 -15.11
C SER A 148 -12.85 25.50 -14.51
N LEU A 149 -11.70 26.09 -14.82
CA LEU A 149 -11.24 27.39 -14.33
C LEU A 149 -11.56 28.54 -15.31
N GLU A 150 -12.33 28.28 -16.37
CA GLU A 150 -12.85 29.34 -17.24
C GLU A 150 -13.88 30.20 -16.47
N PRO A 151 -14.10 31.47 -16.87
CA PRO A 151 -15.15 32.33 -16.30
C PRO A 151 -16.55 31.73 -16.38
N ILE A 152 -16.76 30.82 -17.34
CA ILE A 152 -17.93 29.95 -17.41
C ILE A 152 -17.40 28.52 -17.33
N PRO A 153 -17.37 27.91 -16.13
CA PRO A 153 -16.79 26.60 -15.93
C PRO A 153 -17.45 25.52 -16.80
N ARG A 154 -16.62 24.66 -17.38
CA ARG A 154 -17.05 23.54 -18.23
C ARG A 154 -16.39 22.24 -17.82
N TRP A 155 -17.21 21.21 -17.66
CA TRP A 155 -16.76 19.89 -17.23
C TRP A 155 -17.21 18.84 -18.25
N SER A 156 -16.38 17.82 -18.48
CA SER A 156 -16.78 16.65 -19.26
C SER A 156 -17.96 15.95 -18.58
N TYR A 157 -18.88 15.40 -19.36
CA TYR A 157 -20.11 14.80 -18.83
C TYR A 157 -19.88 13.65 -17.84
N ASN A 158 -18.82 12.85 -18.03
CA ASN A 158 -18.52 11.71 -17.16
C ASN A 158 -17.85 12.11 -15.83
N LEU A 159 -17.20 13.29 -15.79
CA LEU A 159 -16.29 13.67 -14.71
C LEU A 159 -16.93 13.66 -13.31
N PRO A 160 -18.15 14.19 -13.09
CA PRO A 160 -18.80 14.10 -11.78
C PRO A 160 -19.09 12.65 -11.32
N GLN A 161 -19.45 11.76 -12.25
CA GLN A 161 -19.73 10.36 -11.93
C GLN A 161 -18.45 9.58 -11.63
N ASP A 162 -17.36 9.90 -12.33
CA ASP A 162 -16.05 9.30 -12.06
C ASP A 162 -15.56 9.69 -10.67
N PHE A 163 -15.68 10.96 -10.27
CA PHE A 163 -15.30 11.41 -8.92
C PHE A 163 -16.14 10.75 -7.83
N LEU A 164 -17.44 10.54 -8.06
CA LEU A 164 -18.29 9.77 -7.14
C LEU A 164 -17.84 8.30 -7.05
N SER A 165 -17.49 7.68 -8.18
CA SER A 165 -17.01 6.30 -8.24
C SER A 165 -15.69 6.14 -7.49
N PHE A 166 -14.77 7.09 -7.66
CA PHE A 166 -13.53 7.16 -6.91
C PHE A 166 -13.79 7.31 -5.41
N ARG A 167 -14.65 8.26 -5.00
CA ARG A 167 -15.00 8.49 -3.60
C ARG A 167 -15.63 7.27 -2.94
N ARG A 168 -16.49 6.53 -3.66
CA ARG A 168 -17.08 5.27 -3.20
C ARG A 168 -16.01 4.20 -3.00
N LYS A 169 -15.10 4.02 -3.97
CA LYS A 169 -14.01 3.04 -3.86
C LYS A 169 -13.10 3.36 -2.68
N VAL A 170 -12.68 4.62 -2.52
CA VAL A 170 -11.86 5.05 -1.39
C VAL A 170 -12.59 4.83 -0.05
N PHE A 171 -13.88 5.13 0.01
CA PHE A 171 -14.68 4.94 1.24
C PHE A 171 -14.80 3.48 1.65
N SER A 172 -15.05 2.59 0.70
CA SER A 172 -15.28 1.17 0.95
C SER A 172 -14.00 0.37 1.11
N THR A 173 -12.83 0.99 0.90
CA THR A 173 -11.55 0.27 0.98
C THR A 173 -11.17 0.05 2.44
N ASP A 174 -10.88 -1.22 2.77
CA ASP A 174 -10.27 -1.58 4.03
C ASP A 174 -8.77 -1.30 3.97
N PHE A 175 -8.35 -0.20 4.59
CA PHE A 175 -6.99 0.30 4.47
C PHE A 175 -6.03 -0.50 5.36
N PRO A 176 -4.89 -0.96 4.82
CA PRO A 176 -3.92 -1.72 5.60
C PRO A 176 -3.27 -0.99 6.79
N GLY A 177 -3.27 0.35 6.78
CA GLY A 177 -2.64 1.17 7.82
C GLY A 177 -1.11 1.22 7.75
N THR A 178 -0.48 0.69 6.70
CA THR A 178 0.98 0.68 6.55
C THR A 178 1.53 1.95 5.91
N LEU A 179 0.77 2.61 5.05
CA LEU A 179 1.14 3.86 4.37
C LEU A 179 0.18 4.99 4.75
N THR A 180 0.13 5.35 6.03
CA THR A 180 -0.85 6.29 6.59
C THR A 180 -0.90 7.65 5.89
N GLU A 181 0.24 8.19 5.43
CA GLU A 181 0.26 9.45 4.66
C GLU A 181 -0.43 9.30 3.29
N LEU A 182 -0.23 8.17 2.61
CA LEU A 182 -0.89 7.90 1.33
C LEU A 182 -2.39 7.79 1.50
N GLU A 183 -2.84 7.12 2.57
CA GLU A 183 -4.26 6.97 2.90
C GLU A 183 -4.92 8.33 3.14
N LYS A 184 -4.25 9.21 3.90
CA LYS A 184 -4.71 10.60 4.10
C LYS A 184 -4.76 11.37 2.79
N ALA A 185 -3.73 11.28 1.96
CA ALA A 185 -3.65 11.98 0.67
C ALA A 185 -4.77 11.52 -0.29
N VAL A 186 -4.99 10.21 -0.42
CA VAL A 186 -6.06 9.63 -1.24
C VAL A 186 -7.44 10.05 -0.75
N ARG A 187 -7.68 10.00 0.57
CA ARG A 187 -8.95 10.44 1.17
C ARG A 187 -9.20 11.92 0.90
N THR A 188 -8.21 12.76 1.16
CA THR A 188 -8.27 14.21 0.91
C THR A 188 -8.61 14.52 -0.54
N LEU A 189 -7.90 13.88 -1.49
CA LEU A 189 -8.16 14.04 -2.92
C LEU A 189 -9.59 13.63 -3.28
N SER A 190 -10.05 12.49 -2.77
CA SER A 190 -11.41 11.99 -3.04
C SER A 190 -12.52 12.92 -2.52
N ILE A 191 -12.31 13.53 -1.35
CA ILE A 191 -13.28 14.45 -0.73
C ILE A 191 -13.35 15.74 -1.55
N LEU A 192 -12.20 16.35 -1.86
CA LEU A 192 -12.14 17.62 -2.57
C LEU A 192 -12.71 17.52 -3.99
N LEU A 193 -12.37 16.45 -4.74
CA LEU A 193 -12.92 16.23 -6.08
C LEU A 193 -14.44 16.01 -6.05
N HIS A 194 -14.93 15.21 -5.10
CA HIS A 194 -16.36 14.98 -4.97
C HIS A 194 -17.11 16.26 -4.57
N LYS A 195 -16.56 17.05 -3.65
CA LYS A 195 -17.12 18.34 -3.25
C LYS A 195 -17.13 19.33 -4.42
N ALA A 196 -16.04 19.42 -5.18
CA ALA A 196 -15.97 20.22 -6.40
C ALA A 196 -17.10 19.85 -7.39
N ALA A 197 -17.31 18.55 -7.62
CA ALA A 197 -18.40 18.07 -8.48
C ALA A 197 -19.78 18.47 -7.93
N ARG A 198 -20.05 18.27 -6.63
CA ARG A 198 -21.34 18.62 -6.01
C ARG A 198 -21.65 20.11 -6.14
N VAL A 199 -20.68 20.98 -5.85
CA VAL A 199 -20.85 22.44 -5.93
C VAL A 199 -21.05 22.90 -7.37
N PHE A 200 -20.25 22.37 -8.30
CA PHE A 200 -20.39 22.68 -9.72
C PHE A 200 -21.76 22.25 -10.27
N GLN A 201 -22.27 21.09 -9.85
CA GLN A 201 -23.56 20.58 -10.33
C GLN A 201 -24.77 21.45 -9.94
N LYS A 202 -24.67 22.30 -8.89
CA LYS A 202 -25.78 23.16 -8.43
C LYS A 202 -26.28 24.14 -9.49
N HIS A 203 -25.38 24.68 -10.32
CA HIS A 203 -25.68 25.73 -11.29
C HIS A 203 -25.14 25.38 -12.69
N CYS A 204 -25.24 24.12 -13.10
CA CYS A 204 -24.82 23.66 -14.42
C CYS A 204 -26.00 23.20 -15.28
N GLN A 205 -25.79 23.17 -16.60
CA GLN A 205 -26.70 22.57 -17.56
C GLN A 205 -25.91 21.68 -18.54
N ILE A 206 -26.57 20.67 -19.08
CA ILE A 206 -25.99 19.78 -20.08
C ILE A 206 -26.07 20.46 -21.45
N LYS A 207 -24.98 20.40 -22.20
CA LYS A 207 -24.87 20.86 -23.58
C LYS A 207 -24.19 19.80 -24.44
N GLU A 208 -24.41 19.90 -25.74
CA GLU A 208 -23.78 19.07 -26.75
C GLU A 208 -22.86 19.94 -27.61
N ASP A 209 -21.65 19.47 -27.88
CA ASP A 209 -20.72 20.13 -28.79
C ASP A 209 -21.04 19.81 -30.27
N SER A 210 -20.31 20.42 -31.20
CA SER A 210 -20.49 20.17 -32.64
C SER A 210 -20.19 18.74 -33.07
N ASN A 211 -19.51 17.96 -32.22
CA ASN A 211 -19.10 16.58 -32.48
C ASN A 211 -20.02 15.56 -31.79
N GLY A 212 -21.09 16.01 -31.12
CA GLY A 212 -22.02 15.16 -30.39
C GLY A 212 -21.58 14.77 -28.97
N ASN A 213 -20.51 15.36 -28.44
CA ASN A 213 -20.07 15.09 -27.08
C ASN A 213 -20.86 15.94 -26.08
N LEU A 214 -21.33 15.29 -25.02
CA LEU A 214 -22.00 15.97 -23.92
C LEU A 214 -20.98 16.59 -22.96
N TYR A 215 -21.29 17.78 -22.46
CA TYR A 215 -20.55 18.47 -21.41
C TYR A 215 -21.48 19.28 -20.52
N TYR A 216 -21.04 19.57 -19.31
CA TYR A 216 -21.69 20.51 -18.42
C TYR A 216 -21.12 21.92 -18.62
N GLU A 217 -21.99 22.92 -18.66
CA GLU A 217 -21.61 24.34 -18.67
C GLU A 217 -22.33 25.08 -17.54
N GLY A 218 -21.63 26.00 -16.88
CA GLY A 218 -22.24 26.91 -15.92
C GLY A 218 -23.41 27.72 -16.50
N VAL A 219 -24.55 27.71 -15.79
CA VAL A 219 -25.75 28.46 -16.16
C VAL A 219 -25.59 29.91 -15.74
N ARG A 220 -25.59 30.82 -16.72
CA ARG A 220 -25.61 32.27 -16.47
C ARG A 220 -27.01 32.71 -16.04
N PHE A 221 -27.42 32.34 -14.83
CA PHE A 221 -28.77 32.60 -14.31
C PHE A 221 -29.08 34.08 -14.10
N TYR A 222 -28.07 34.95 -14.14
CA TYR A 222 -28.22 36.41 -14.20
C TYR A 222 -28.74 36.94 -15.55
N LYS A 223 -28.73 36.12 -16.63
CA LYS A 223 -29.37 36.46 -17.90
C LYS A 223 -30.88 36.27 -17.81
N ILE A 224 -31.54 37.27 -17.24
CA ILE A 224 -33.00 37.31 -17.04
C ILE A 224 -33.76 37.65 -18.33
N PRO A 225 -35.00 37.16 -18.53
CA PRO A 225 -35.78 37.40 -19.76
C PRO A 225 -36.20 38.86 -19.96
N GLU A 226 -36.49 39.56 -18.85
CA GLU A 226 -36.88 40.97 -18.83
C GLU A 226 -35.83 41.76 -18.06
N TRP A 227 -35.49 42.96 -18.57
CA TRP A 227 -34.43 43.78 -17.98
C TRP A 227 -34.87 44.37 -16.64
N ASP A 228 -34.14 44.00 -15.58
CA ASP A 228 -34.23 44.52 -14.22
C ASP A 228 -32.80 44.64 -13.69
N ALA A 229 -32.33 45.88 -13.50
CA ALA A 229 -30.96 46.16 -13.13
C ALA A 229 -30.59 45.65 -11.73
N GLU A 230 -31.52 45.75 -10.77
CA GLU A 230 -31.27 45.32 -9.38
C GLU A 230 -31.18 43.79 -9.33
N LYS A 231 -32.13 43.11 -9.98
CA LYS A 231 -32.14 41.65 -10.07
C LYS A 231 -30.95 41.11 -10.85
N TYR A 232 -30.58 41.74 -11.95
CA TYR A 232 -29.40 41.36 -12.74
C TYR A 232 -28.12 41.43 -11.91
N ASN A 233 -27.89 42.55 -11.23
CA ASN A 233 -26.68 42.76 -10.43
C ASN A 233 -26.57 41.73 -9.30
N ARG A 234 -27.66 41.50 -8.56
CA ARG A 234 -27.69 40.49 -7.48
C ARG A 234 -27.38 39.08 -8.01
N LEU A 235 -28.03 38.65 -9.09
CA LEU A 235 -27.81 37.32 -9.67
C LEU A 235 -26.41 37.20 -10.29
N SER A 236 -25.85 38.28 -10.82
CA SER A 236 -24.49 38.28 -11.36
C SER A 236 -23.46 38.13 -10.24
N GLU A 237 -23.68 38.74 -9.09
CA GLU A 237 -22.84 38.58 -7.91
C GLU A 237 -22.90 37.15 -7.36
N GLU A 238 -24.12 36.59 -7.22
CA GLU A 238 -24.32 35.19 -6.82
C GLU A 238 -23.62 34.21 -7.79
N PHE A 239 -23.66 34.49 -9.10
CA PHE A 239 -22.95 33.68 -10.10
C PHE A 239 -21.44 33.76 -9.91
N ASN A 240 -20.88 34.95 -9.68
CA ASN A 240 -19.44 35.12 -9.48
C ASN A 240 -18.97 34.40 -8.22
N ILE A 241 -19.72 34.49 -7.11
CA ILE A 241 -19.42 33.76 -5.87
C ILE A 241 -19.39 32.24 -6.11
N TRP A 242 -20.37 31.71 -6.85
CA TRP A 242 -20.40 30.29 -7.20
C TRP A 242 -19.22 29.87 -8.08
N VAL A 243 -18.83 30.69 -9.06
CA VAL A 243 -17.66 30.43 -9.91
C VAL A 243 -16.37 30.44 -9.09
N GLU A 244 -16.19 31.41 -8.21
CA GLU A 244 -15.04 31.49 -7.30
C GLU A 244 -14.96 30.26 -6.39
N GLU A 245 -16.09 29.82 -5.83
CA GLU A 245 -16.15 28.59 -5.01
C GLU A 245 -15.74 27.35 -5.83
N CYS A 246 -16.24 27.22 -7.06
CA CYS A 246 -15.86 26.13 -7.96
C CYS A 246 -14.36 26.17 -8.28
N HIS A 247 -13.81 27.35 -8.58
CA HIS A 247 -12.40 27.52 -8.91
C HIS A 247 -11.51 27.15 -7.73
N GLN A 248 -11.85 27.64 -6.53
CA GLN A 248 -11.10 27.36 -5.32
C GLN A 248 -11.07 25.86 -5.01
N LEU A 249 -12.19 25.16 -5.15
CA LEU A 249 -12.25 23.70 -4.94
C LEU A 249 -11.39 22.92 -5.95
N VAL A 250 -11.32 23.35 -7.21
CA VAL A 250 -10.44 22.75 -8.22
C VAL A 250 -8.96 23.02 -7.90
N ILE A 251 -8.64 24.21 -7.40
CA ILE A 251 -7.28 24.56 -6.95
C ILE A 251 -6.87 23.69 -5.75
N ASP A 252 -7.74 23.53 -4.75
CA ASP A 252 -7.46 22.70 -3.58
C ASP A 252 -7.40 21.21 -3.94
N ALA A 253 -8.23 20.74 -4.88
CA ALA A 253 -8.08 19.40 -5.44
C ALA A 253 -6.72 19.23 -6.15
N THR A 254 -6.22 20.27 -6.82
CA THR A 254 -4.88 20.26 -7.43
C THR A 254 -3.77 20.16 -6.38
N LYS A 255 -3.90 20.84 -5.23
CA LYS A 255 -2.99 20.65 -4.08
C LYS A 255 -2.97 19.20 -3.62
N ALA A 256 -4.16 18.62 -3.44
CA ALA A 256 -4.29 17.23 -3.00
C ALA A 256 -3.74 16.22 -4.01
N ALA A 257 -3.92 16.46 -5.31
CA ALA A 257 -3.35 15.63 -6.36
C ALA A 257 -1.81 15.67 -6.33
N ASN A 258 -1.23 16.84 -6.07
CA ASN A 258 0.22 16.99 -5.92
C ASN A 258 0.76 16.28 -4.67
N TRP A 259 0.06 16.37 -3.53
CA TRP A 259 0.43 15.63 -2.33
C TRP A 259 0.32 14.11 -2.53
N PHE A 260 -0.78 13.64 -3.12
CA PHE A 260 -0.94 12.23 -3.50
C PHE A 260 0.21 11.74 -4.39
N ARG A 261 0.53 12.50 -5.45
CA ARG A 261 1.66 12.21 -6.33
C ARG A 261 2.99 12.14 -5.59
N GLU A 262 3.26 13.08 -4.68
CA GLU A 262 4.49 13.11 -3.88
C GLU A 262 4.67 11.82 -3.08
N VAL A 263 3.62 11.40 -2.36
CA VAL A 263 3.65 10.21 -1.51
C VAL A 263 3.79 8.93 -2.36
N VAL A 264 3.03 8.81 -3.45
CA VAL A 264 3.15 7.66 -4.37
C VAL A 264 4.57 7.55 -4.93
N ARG A 265 5.19 8.68 -5.30
CA ARG A 265 6.56 8.68 -5.82
C ARG A 265 7.60 8.27 -4.79
N ARG A 266 7.41 8.68 -3.54
CA ARG A 266 8.34 8.40 -2.44
C ARG A 266 8.26 6.93 -2.02
N ASP A 267 7.04 6.42 -1.85
CA ASP A 267 6.82 5.16 -1.12
C ASP A 267 6.51 3.96 -2.03
N ILE A 268 6.09 4.17 -3.28
CA ILE A 268 5.61 3.09 -4.15
C ILE A 268 6.31 3.09 -5.51
N ASN A 269 6.21 4.17 -6.29
CA ASN A 269 6.70 4.22 -7.67
C ASN A 269 7.41 5.55 -7.97
N PRO A 270 8.76 5.60 -7.90
CA PRO A 270 9.55 6.80 -8.22
C PRO A 270 9.33 7.35 -9.64
N MET A 271 8.77 6.57 -10.56
CA MET A 271 8.47 7.00 -11.93
C MET A 271 7.05 7.57 -12.11
N PHE A 272 6.19 7.51 -11.10
CA PHE A 272 4.82 8.03 -11.17
C PHE A 272 4.79 9.52 -11.56
N PHE A 273 4.31 9.82 -12.78
CA PHE A 273 4.31 11.17 -13.40
C PHE A 273 5.68 11.88 -13.35
N ALA A 274 6.80 11.15 -13.45
CA ALA A 274 8.14 11.73 -13.40
C ALA A 274 8.41 12.68 -14.58
N ALA A 275 7.99 12.27 -15.78
CA ALA A 275 8.17 13.04 -17.01
C ALA A 275 7.18 14.21 -17.11
N ASP A 276 5.94 14.00 -16.68
CA ASP A 276 4.87 15.00 -16.76
C ASP A 276 5.02 16.11 -15.71
N GLY A 277 5.70 15.83 -14.60
CA GLY A 277 5.92 16.80 -13.53
C GLY A 277 4.74 16.91 -12.55
N LYS A 278 4.65 18.03 -11.83
CA LYS A 278 3.56 18.31 -10.90
C LYS A 278 2.30 18.74 -11.65
N PHE A 279 1.13 18.52 -11.06
CA PHE A 279 -0.14 19.00 -11.58
C PHE A 279 -0.25 20.51 -11.37
N VAL A 280 -0.69 21.23 -12.41
CA VAL A 280 -0.77 22.70 -12.43
C VAL A 280 -2.19 23.12 -12.77
N ALA A 281 -2.72 24.06 -12.00
CA ALA A 281 -3.99 24.73 -12.30
C ALA A 281 -3.69 25.95 -13.18
N THR A 282 -4.33 26.03 -14.35
CA THR A 282 -4.16 27.16 -15.29
C THR A 282 -5.49 27.88 -15.43
N TYR A 283 -5.54 29.19 -15.16
CA TYR A 283 -6.75 30.00 -15.35
C TYR A 283 -6.47 31.24 -16.23
N PRO A 284 -7.48 31.73 -16.97
CA PRO A 284 -7.35 32.93 -17.80
C PRO A 284 -7.26 34.19 -16.92
N TRP A 285 -6.24 35.04 -17.13
CA TRP A 285 -6.10 36.32 -16.42
C TRP A 285 -7.08 37.35 -17.03
N SER A 286 -7.89 38.03 -16.21
CA SER A 286 -8.93 39.00 -16.62
C SER A 286 -8.53 40.47 -16.47
N GLY A 287 -7.30 40.82 -16.83
CA GLY A 287 -6.71 42.15 -16.69
C GLY A 287 -6.05 42.58 -17.99
N ASP A 288 -6.59 43.67 -18.52
CA ASP A 288 -6.22 44.48 -19.69
C ASP A 288 -5.59 43.75 -20.90
N MET A 289 -6.42 43.56 -21.93
CA MET A 289 -6.05 43.19 -23.32
C MET A 289 -4.86 42.22 -23.51
N GLY A 290 -4.87 41.08 -22.80
CA GLY A 290 -3.82 40.07 -22.96
C GLY A 290 -4.34 38.64 -22.78
N LEU A 291 -4.06 37.78 -23.77
CA LEU A 291 -4.18 36.31 -23.74
C LEU A 291 -3.18 35.69 -22.75
N SER A 292 -3.12 36.19 -21.51
CA SER A 292 -2.16 35.74 -20.50
C SER A 292 -2.80 34.68 -19.60
N HIS A 293 -2.04 33.62 -19.33
CA HIS A 293 -2.43 32.50 -18.48
C HIS A 293 -1.62 32.56 -17.20
N GLN A 294 -2.25 32.40 -16.04
CA GLN A 294 -1.54 32.21 -14.78
C GLN A 294 -1.43 30.72 -14.48
N TYR A 295 -0.22 30.29 -14.12
CA TYR A 295 0.06 28.95 -13.64
C TYR A 295 0.11 28.98 -12.11
N LEU A 296 -0.81 28.28 -11.47
CA LEU A 296 -0.76 28.01 -10.04
C LEU A 296 -0.21 26.60 -9.83
N LEU A 297 0.86 26.53 -9.04
CA LEU A 297 1.39 25.30 -8.49
C LEU A 297 1.09 25.27 -6.99
N PRO A 298 -0.13 24.89 -6.60
CA PRO A 298 -0.51 24.97 -5.21
C PRO A 298 -0.01 23.70 -4.49
N GLU A 299 0.58 23.86 -3.31
CA GLU A 299 1.17 22.78 -2.50
C GLU A 299 0.76 22.95 -1.03
N TYR A 300 0.57 21.84 -0.32
CA TYR A 300 0.35 21.87 1.12
C TYR A 300 1.66 22.08 1.87
N THR A 301 1.59 22.93 2.88
CA THR A 301 2.59 23.00 3.96
C THR A 301 2.54 21.74 4.82
N GLN A 302 3.60 21.48 5.60
CA GLN A 302 3.61 20.32 6.51
C GLN A 302 2.53 20.41 7.60
N ASP A 303 2.23 21.62 8.06
CA ASP A 303 1.19 21.86 9.06
C ASP A 303 -0.20 21.52 8.51
N GLU A 304 -0.50 21.92 7.27
CA GLU A 304 -1.77 21.56 6.59
C GLU A 304 -1.90 20.04 6.38
N LYS A 305 -0.82 19.35 6.01
CA LYS A 305 -0.84 17.88 5.84
C LYS A 305 -1.20 17.15 7.14
N SER A 306 -0.85 17.73 8.29
CA SER A 306 -1.08 17.11 9.60
C SER A 306 -2.56 17.08 10.02
N SER A 307 -3.33 18.10 9.62
CA SER A 307 -4.75 18.27 9.97
C SER A 307 -5.72 17.60 8.98
N LEU A 308 -5.23 17.18 7.81
CA LEU A 308 -6.05 16.54 6.78
C LEU A 308 -6.11 15.00 6.96
N PRO A 309 -7.23 14.36 6.61
CA PRO A 309 -8.46 14.94 6.04
C PRO A 309 -9.43 15.53 7.08
N ASP A 310 -9.18 15.35 8.38
CA ASP A 310 -10.14 15.64 9.46
C ASP A 310 -10.57 17.11 9.56
N SER A 311 -9.75 18.05 9.05
CA SER A 311 -10.09 19.47 8.97
C SER A 311 -11.00 19.84 7.80
N LEU A 312 -11.25 18.91 6.86
CA LEU A 312 -12.26 19.11 5.83
C LEU A 312 -13.64 18.87 6.45
N PRO A 313 -14.64 19.74 6.21
CA PRO A 313 -15.98 19.45 6.66
C PRO A 313 -16.42 18.10 6.08
N GLU A 314 -16.81 17.17 6.96
CA GLU A 314 -17.50 15.94 6.55
C GLU A 314 -18.81 16.37 5.89
N ASP A 315 -18.89 16.25 4.57
CA ASP A 315 -20.15 16.41 3.86
C ASP A 315 -21.02 15.17 4.17
N GLU A 316 -22.17 15.39 4.82
CA GLU A 316 -23.31 14.44 4.90
C GLU A 316 -23.71 13.88 3.51
#